data_AF-A0A5K1B016-F1
#
_entry.id   AF-A0A5K1B016-F1
#
_cell.length_a   1.000
_cell.length_b   1.000
_cell.length_c   1.000
_cell.angle_alpha   90.00
_cell.angle_beta   90.00
_cell.angle_gamma   90.00
#
_symmetry.space_group_name_H-M   'P 1'
#
loop_
_entity.id
_entity.type
_entity.pdbx_description
1 polymer ?
#
loop_
_entity_poly.entity_id
_entity_poly.type
_entity_poly.pdbx_seq_one_letter_code
_entity_poly.pdbx_strand_id
1 'polypeptide(L)'
;ITVNAPEELGNIQVPKRASYIRVIMLELSRIASHCYGLDLLCRYRCADSFLLYFRERELLYDLFEAATGMRMMHNYFRIGG
;
A
#
# COMPACT_ATOMS: atom_id res chain seq x y z
N ILE A 1 8.08 1.98 6.90
CA ILE A 1 9.29 1.49 7.61
C ILE A 1 10.32 2.61 7.77
N THR A 2 10.56 3.45 6.75
CA THR A 2 11.53 4.55 6.80
C THR A 2 11.26 5.63 7.87
N VAL A 3 10.02 5.73 8.38
CA VAL A 3 9.60 6.81 9.27
C VAL A 3 9.73 6.47 10.76
N ASN A 4 9.68 5.19 11.13
CA ASN A 4 9.74 4.79 12.53
C ASN A 4 11.12 5.05 13.15
N ALA A 5 12.21 4.79 12.42
CA ALA A 5 13.58 5.01 12.89
C ALA A 5 13.86 6.49 13.27
N PRO A 6 13.54 7.50 12.44
CA PRO A 6 13.71 8.90 12.85
C PRO A 6 12.72 9.35 13.93
N GLU A 7 11.51 8.76 14.02
CA GLU A 7 10.56 9.05 15.11
C GLU A 7 11.06 8.54 16.46
N GLU A 8 11.67 7.34 16.49
CA GLU A 8 12.29 6.75 17.69
C GLU A 8 13.52 7.55 18.13
N LEU A 9 14.39 7.95 17.19
CA LEU A 9 15.56 8.79 17.49
C LEU A 9 15.16 10.18 18.01
N GLY A 10 14.07 10.74 17.48
CA GLY A 10 13.55 12.05 17.87
C GLY A 10 12.63 12.07 19.09
N ASN A 11 12.32 10.91 19.69
CA ASN A 11 11.30 10.76 20.73
C ASN A 11 9.95 11.42 20.36
N ILE A 12 9.55 11.33 19.10
CA ILE A 12 8.33 11.98 18.59
C ILE A 12 7.13 11.04 18.85
N GLN A 13 6.16 11.50 19.64
CA GLN A 13 4.92 10.74 19.83
C GLN A 13 3.98 10.89 18.63
N VAL A 14 3.76 9.79 17.93
CA VAL A 14 2.81 9.72 16.82
C VAL A 14 1.38 9.62 17.38
N PRO A 15 0.41 10.42 16.87
CA PRO A 15 -0.97 10.30 17.32
C PRO A 15 -1.57 8.93 16.98
N LYS A 16 -2.40 8.38 17.88
CA LYS A 16 -3.03 7.05 17.71
C LYS A 16 -3.74 6.88 16.37
N ARG A 17 -4.41 7.93 15.88
CA ARG A 17 -5.09 7.91 14.58
C ARG A 17 -4.12 7.70 13.41
N ALA A 18 -2.96 8.35 13.42
CA ALA A 18 -1.96 8.18 12.36
C ALA A 18 -1.39 6.77 12.38
N SER A 19 -1.17 6.18 13.56
CA SER A 19 -0.75 4.78 13.68
C SER A 19 -1.74 3.80 13.01
N TYR A 20 -3.05 3.96 13.26
CA TYR A 20 -4.06 3.11 12.62
C TYR A 20 -4.10 3.28 11.11
N ILE A 21 -4.09 4.52 10.61
CA ILE A 21 -4.09 4.79 9.16
C ILE A 21 -2.83 4.19 8.52
N ARG A 22 -1.68 4.29 9.17
CA ARG A 22 -0.43 3.69 8.68
C ARG A 22 -0.53 2.18 8.52
N VAL A 23 -1.08 1.49 9.51
CA VAL A 23 -1.31 0.04 9.44
C VAL A 23 -2.25 -0.31 8.30
N ILE A 24 -3.38 0.39 8.15
CA ILE A 24 -4.34 0.15 7.07
C ILE A 24 -3.67 0.32 5.70
N MET A 25 -2.95 1.42 5.49
CA MET A 25 -2.27 1.69 4.21
C MET A 25 -1.16 0.67 3.89
N LEU A 26 -0.44 0.18 4.92
CA LEU A 26 0.56 -0.87 4.76
C LEU A 26 -0.07 -2.21 4.38
N GLU A 27 -1.19 -2.58 5.01
CA GLU A 27 -1.88 -3.83 4.68
C GLU A 27 -2.54 -3.78 3.30
N LEU A 28 -3.11 -2.65 2.88
CA LEU A 28 -3.58 -2.47 1.50
C LEU A 28 -2.43 -2.60 0.50
N SER A 29 -1.26 -2.03 0.82
CA SER A 29 -0.06 -2.16 -0.03
C SER A 29 0.45 -3.62 -0.09
N ARG A 30 0.31 -4.37 1.01
CA ARG A 30 0.64 -5.81 1.06
C ARG A 30 -0.28 -6.61 0.14
N ILE A 31 -1.60 -6.37 0.20
CA ILE A 31 -2.59 -7.03 -0.66
C ILE A 31 -2.30 -6.71 -2.12
N ALA A 32 -2.08 -5.43 -2.47
CA ALA A 32 -1.74 -5.02 -3.83
C ALA A 32 -0.47 -5.72 -4.37
N SER A 33 0.53 -5.93 -3.50
CA SER A 33 1.75 -6.67 -3.86
C SER A 33 1.49 -8.16 -4.09
N HIS A 34 0.61 -8.76 -3.30
CA HIS A 34 0.23 -10.17 -3.44
C HIS A 34 -0.60 -10.41 -4.71
N CYS A 35 -1.56 -9.52 -5.02
CA CYS A 35 -2.31 -9.55 -6.27
C CYS A 35 -1.35 -9.50 -7.47
N TYR A 36 -0.31 -8.66 -7.43
CA TYR A 36 0.71 -8.62 -8.49
C TYR A 36 1.52 -9.92 -8.62
N GLY A 37 1.90 -10.54 -7.49
CA GLY A 37 2.60 -11.82 -7.50
C GLY A 37 1.75 -12.97 -8.05
N LEU A 38 0.47 -13.02 -7.68
CA LEU A 38 -0.50 -14.01 -8.17
C LEU A 38 -0.83 -13.80 -9.65
N ASP A 39 -0.92 -12.54 -10.08
CA ASP A 39 -1.13 -12.14 -11.46
C ASP A 39 0.01 -12.66 -12.36
N LEU A 40 1.25 -12.45 -11.93
CA LEU A 40 2.42 -12.98 -12.63
C LEU A 40 2.38 -14.52 -12.71
N LEU A 41 2.05 -15.20 -11.60
CA LEU A 41 1.94 -16.66 -11.57
C LEU A 41 0.84 -17.18 -12.50
N CYS A 42 -0.33 -16.53 -12.51
CA CYS A 42 -1.44 -16.88 -13.40
C CYS A 42 -1.08 -16.63 -14.85
N ARG A 43 -0.40 -15.53 -15.18
CA ARG A 43 0.04 -15.25 -16.56
C ARG A 43 0.85 -16.39 -17.17
N TYR A 44 1.67 -17.07 -16.38
CA TYR A 44 2.49 -18.19 -16.85
C TYR A 44 1.78 -19.56 -16.84
N ARG A 45 0.71 -19.73 -16.04
CA ARG A 45 0.07 -21.05 -15.81
C ARG A 45 -1.40 -21.15 -16.27
N CYS A 46 -2.16 -20.07 -16.14
CA CYS A 46 -3.58 -19.95 -16.49
C CYS A 46 -3.85 -18.54 -17.05
N ALA A 47 -3.79 -18.39 -18.38
CA ALA A 47 -3.85 -17.09 -19.04
C ALA A 47 -5.14 -16.30 -18.79
N ASP A 48 -6.27 -16.97 -18.57
CA ASP A 48 -7.58 -16.32 -18.44
C ASP A 48 -7.79 -15.56 -17.12
N SER A 49 -7.07 -15.93 -16.05
CA SER A 49 -7.25 -15.31 -14.72
C SER A 49 -6.45 -14.04 -14.50
N PHE A 50 -5.48 -13.73 -15.37
CA PHE A 50 -4.63 -12.53 -15.29
C PHE A 50 -5.43 -11.22 -15.23
N LEU A 51 -6.44 -11.09 -16.10
CA LEU A 51 -7.26 -9.87 -16.16
C LEU A 51 -8.09 -9.63 -14.87
N LEU A 52 -8.39 -10.70 -14.11
CA LEU A 52 -9.17 -10.59 -12.87
C LEU A 52 -8.35 -9.90 -11.77
N TYR A 53 -7.11 -10.33 -11.57
CA TYR A 53 -6.23 -9.77 -10.53
C TYR A 53 -5.80 -8.34 -10.86
N PHE A 54 -5.64 -8.01 -12.15
CA PHE A 54 -5.39 -6.62 -12.57
C PHE A 54 -6.57 -5.70 -12.26
N ARG A 55 -7.82 -6.18 -12.43
CA ARG A 55 -9.03 -5.41 -12.10
C ARG A 55 -9.16 -5.16 -10.59
N GLU A 56 -8.84 -6.14 -9.76
CA GLU A 56 -8.84 -5.98 -8.30
C GLU A 56 -7.79 -4.96 -7.84
N ARG A 57 -6.61 -4.97 -8.50
CA ARG A 57 -5.53 -4.02 -8.19
C ARG A 57 -5.90 -2.58 -8.58
N GLU A 58 -6.68 -2.38 -9.63
CA GLU A 58 -7.19 -1.06 -10.00
C GLU A 58 -8.09 -0.45 -8.91
N LEU A 59 -8.94 -1.25 -8.27
CA LEU A 59 -9.77 -0.78 -7.14
C LEU A 59 -8.91 -0.30 -5.95
N LEU A 60 -7.79 -0.97 -5.69
CA LEU A 60 -6.82 -0.53 -4.68
C LEU A 60 -6.13 0.77 -5.09
N TYR A 61 -5.84 0.95 -6.39
CA TYR A 61 -5.24 2.20 -6.87
C TYR A 61 -6.16 3.40 -6.78
N ASP A 62 -7.46 3.22 -7.03
CA ASP A 62 -8.43 4.29 -6.84
C ASP A 62 -8.53 4.72 -5.36
N LEU A 63 -8.40 3.78 -4.42
CA LEU A 63 -8.30 4.09 -2.99
C LEU A 63 -7.03 4.88 -2.65
N PHE A 64 -5.88 4.49 -3.21
CA PHE A 64 -4.63 5.22 -3.00
C PHE A 64 -4.63 6.60 -3.63
N GLU A 65 -5.26 6.76 -4.79
CA GLU A 65 -5.46 8.04 -5.46
C GLU A 65 -6.38 8.95 -4.65
N ALA A 66 -7.49 8.42 -4.13
CA ALA A 66 -8.38 9.18 -3.25
C ALA A 66 -7.68 9.65 -1.97
N ALA A 67 -6.75 8.85 -1.43
CA ALA A 67 -6.03 9.20 -0.21
C ALA A 67 -4.85 10.17 -0.43
N THR A 68 -4.17 10.09 -1.58
CA THR A 68 -2.85 10.72 -1.79
C THR A 68 -2.71 11.57 -3.06
N GLY A 69 -3.68 11.48 -3.98
CA GLY A 69 -3.64 12.09 -5.31
C GLY A 69 -2.70 11.40 -6.31
N MET A 70 -2.01 10.32 -5.90
CA MET A 70 -1.12 9.55 -6.77
C MET A 70 -1.52 8.07 -6.79
N ARG A 71 -1.15 7.35 -7.85
CA ARG A 71 -1.51 5.93 -8.03
C ARG A 71 -0.43 4.94 -7.62
N MET A 72 0.86 5.28 -7.69
CA MET A 72 1.95 4.33 -7.39
C MET A 72 3.00 4.81 -6.39
N MET A 73 3.53 6.03 -6.54
CA MET A 73 4.55 6.56 -5.62
C MET A 73 3.91 7.48 -4.59
N HIS A 74 3.10 6.90 -3.71
CA HIS A 74 2.42 7.63 -2.65
C HIS A 74 3.41 7.91 -1.53
N ASN A 75 3.94 9.12 -1.49
CA ASN A 75 4.82 9.60 -0.42
C ASN A 75 4.00 9.96 0.84
N TYR A 76 3.17 9.01 1.27
CA TYR A 76 2.11 9.19 2.26
C TYR A 76 2.63 9.24 3.68
N PHE A 77 3.66 8.45 3.99
CA PHE A 77 4.23 8.40 5.32
C PHE A 77 5.23 9.54 5.52
N ARG A 78 4.95 10.42 6.49
CA ARG A 78 5.82 11.53 6.89
C ARG A 78 6.14 11.45 8.38
N ILE A 79 7.29 11.98 8.77
CA ILE A 79 7.75 11.98 10.16
C ILE A 79 6.73 12.75 11.02
N GLY A 80 6.22 12.10 12.06
CA GLY A 80 5.24 12.67 13.00
C GLY A 80 3.77 12.38 12.68
N GLY A 81 3.48 11.83 11.50
CA GLY A 81 2.12 11.50 11.08
C GLY A 81 2.04 11.29 9.59
#